data_AF-A0A0S2Q582-F1
#
_entry.id   AF-A0A0S2Q582-F1
#
_cell.length_a   1.000
_cell.length_b   1.000
_cell.length_c   1.000
_cell.angle_alpha   90.00
_cell.angle_beta   90.00
_cell.angle_gamma   90.00
#
_symmetry.space_group_name_H-M   'P 1'
#
loop_
_entity.id
_entity.type
_entity.pdbx_description
1 polymer ?
#
loop_
_entity_poly.entity_id
_entity_poly.type
_entity_poly.pdbx_seq_one_letter_code
_entity_poly.pdbx_strand_id
1 'polypeptide(L)' 'LFRFTTQVMVTLNGEVSQAPCPIQVIFCLKEQNKKKLNSHRWFFNAFGPLINPNVCVLLDVGTKPTGTSIYELWKC' A
#
# COMPACT_ATOMS: atom_id res chain seq x y z
N LEU A 1 -13.43 6.05 -6.68
CA LEU A 1 -11.97 5.86 -6.50
C LEU A 1 -11.38 7.21 -6.12
N PHE A 2 -10.79 7.32 -4.93
CA PHE A 2 -10.13 8.56 -4.53
C PHE A 2 -8.61 8.37 -4.61
N ARG A 3 -7.92 9.30 -5.28
CA ARG A 3 -6.46 9.28 -5.46
C ARG A 3 -5.89 10.56 -4.88
N PHE A 4 -4.80 10.42 -4.15
CA PHE A 4 -4.08 11.54 -3.55
C PHE A 4 -2.59 11.24 -3.53
N THR A 5 -1.77 12.21 -3.94
CA THR A 5 -0.31 12.09 -3.89
C THR A 5 0.19 12.87 -2.69
N THR A 6 0.98 12.22 -1.85
CA THR A 6 1.53 12.80 -0.63
C THR A 6 3.05 12.73 -0.65
N GLN A 7 3.71 13.72 -0.03
CA GLN A 7 5.15 13.74 0.22
C GLN A 7 5.38 13.98 1.71
N VAL A 8 4.78 13.13 2.53
CA VAL A 8 4.80 13.28 3.98
C VAL A 8 5.41 12.04 4.62
N MET A 9 6.31 12.24 5.58
CA MET A 9 6.83 11.20 6.46
C MET A 9 6.65 11.60 7.92
N VAL A 10 6.55 10.59 8.79
CA VAL A 10 6.51 10.79 10.25
C VAL A 10 7.87 10.39 10.81
N THR A 11 8.50 11.29 11.56
CA THR A 11 9.81 11.03 12.20
C THR A 11 9.66 10.04 13.36
N LEU A 12 10.78 9.51 13.86
CA LEU A 12 10.78 8.66 15.06
C LEU A 12 10.22 9.38 16.30
N ASN A 13 10.26 10.72 16.31
CA ASN A 13 9.74 11.57 17.38
C ASN A 13 8.23 11.87 17.20
N GLY A 14 7.60 11.34 16.13
CA GLY A 14 6.19 11.56 15.83
C GLY A 14 5.89 12.84 15.05
N GLU A 15 6.91 13.57 14.60
CA GLU A 15 6.74 14.84 13.88
C GLU A 15 6.47 14.59 12.39
N VAL A 16 5.64 15.43 11.79
CA VAL A 16 5.34 15.39 10.37
C VAL A 16 6.38 16.19 9.60
N SER A 17 7.00 15.59 8.60
CA SER A 17 8.03 16.22 7.75
C SER A 17 7.83 15.84 6.28
N GLN A 18 8.55 16.50 5.38
CA GLN A 18 8.45 16.23 3.94
C GLN A 18 9.27 14.98 3.58
N ALA A 19 8.64 14.02 2.92
CA ALA A 19 9.30 12.82 2.42
C ALA A 19 10.08 13.09 1.13
N PRO A 20 11.23 12.44 0.90
CA PRO A 20 12.02 12.65 -0.32
C PRO A 20 11.36 12.08 -1.58
N CYS A 21 10.42 11.14 -1.44
CA CYS A 21 9.75 10.48 -2.56
C CYS A 21 8.22 10.65 -2.46
N PRO A 22 7.52 11.06 -3.54
CA PRO A 22 6.07 11.10 -3.55
C PRO A 22 5.47 9.69 -3.48
N ILE A 23 4.45 9.54 -2.64
CA ILE A 23 3.67 8.31 -2.49
C ILE A 23 2.27 8.55 -3.06
N GLN A 24 1.85 7.68 -3.98
CA GLN A 24 0.48 7.67 -4.48
C GLN A 24 -0.40 6.83 -3.56
N VAL A 25 -1.36 7.47 -2.89
CA VAL A 25 -2.38 6.80 -2.10
C VAL A 25 -3.64 6.64 -2.95
N ILE A 26 -4.20 5.43 -2.92
CA ILE A 26 -5.46 5.11 -3.59
C ILE A 26 -6.39 4.49 -2.55
N PHE A 27 -7.53 5.12 -2.32
CA PHE A 27 -8.58 4.54 -1.48
C PHE A 27 -9.52 3.70 -2.34
N CYS A 28 -9.62 2.42 -1.99
CA CYS A 28 -10.48 1.44 -2.63
C CYS A 28 -11.53 0.96 -1.63
N LEU A 29 -12.80 1.23 -1.92
CA LEU A 29 -13.93 0.65 -1.21
C LEU A 29 -14.64 -0.33 -2.12
N LYS A 30 -14.98 -1.50 -1.59
CA LYS A 30 -15.85 -2.46 -2.25
C LYS A 30 -17.19 -2.48 -1.54
N GLU A 31 -18.26 -2.49 -2.31
CA GLU A 31 -19.64 -2.49 -1.77
C GLU A 31 -19.99 -3.83 -1.12
N GLN A 32 -19.55 -4.94 -1.74
CA GLN A 32 -19.90 -6.29 -1.29
C GLN A 32 -18.69 -7.05 -0.72
N ASN A 33 -18.87 -7.63 0.46
CA ASN A 33 -17.85 -8.49 1.04
C ASN A 33 -17.94 -9.95 0.56
N LYS A 34 -17.15 -10.32 -0.46
CA LYS A 34 -17.07 -11.68 -1.01
C LYS A 34 -15.85 -12.52 -0.58
N LYS A 35 -15.41 -12.47 0.69
CA LYS A 35 -14.24 -13.19 1.24
C LYS A 35 -12.87 -12.67 0.74
N LYS A 36 -11.76 -13.09 1.39
CA LYS A 36 -10.39 -12.57 1.18
C LYS A 36 -9.89 -12.77 -0.25
N LEU A 37 -9.93 -14.01 -0.77
CA LEU A 37 -9.41 -14.34 -2.11
C LEU A 37 -10.08 -13.53 -3.24
N ASN A 38 -11.41 -13.38 -3.21
CA ASN A 38 -12.10 -12.59 -4.22
C ASN A 38 -11.81 -11.09 -4.09
N SER A 39 -11.50 -10.61 -2.87
CA SER A 39 -11.11 -9.21 -2.65
C SER A 39 -9.78 -8.91 -3.31
N HIS A 40 -8.81 -9.84 -3.18
CA HIS A 40 -7.52 -9.72 -3.86
C HIS A 40 -7.71 -9.77 -5.39
N ARG A 41 -8.48 -10.75 -5.89
CA ARG A 41 -8.74 -10.88 -7.34
C ARG A 41 -9.43 -9.64 -7.91
N TRP A 42 -10.41 -9.10 -7.20
CA TRP A 42 -11.07 -7.85 -7.57
C TRP A 42 -10.08 -6.70 -7.67
N PHE A 43 -9.20 -6.54 -6.67
CA PHE A 43 -8.19 -5.48 -6.67
C PHE A 43 -7.19 -5.64 -7.82
N PHE A 44 -6.56 -6.82 -7.95
CA PHE A 44 -5.54 -7.03 -8.97
C PHE A 44 -6.08 -7.00 -10.39
N ASN A 45 -7.30 -7.50 -10.63
CA ASN A 45 -7.91 -7.41 -11.96
C ASN A 45 -8.25 -5.96 -12.34
N ALA A 46 -8.67 -5.13 -11.38
CA ALA A 46 -9.06 -3.76 -11.65
C ALA A 46 -7.86 -2.81 -11.75
N PHE A 47 -6.85 -2.96 -10.89
CA PHE A 47 -5.76 -1.99 -10.76
C PHE A 47 -4.40 -2.51 -11.25
N GLY A 48 -4.17 -3.82 -11.23
CA GLY A 48 -2.90 -4.43 -11.62
C GLY A 48 -2.45 -4.02 -13.03
N PRO A 49 -3.29 -4.18 -14.07
CA PRO A 49 -2.94 -3.77 -15.43
C PRO A 49 -2.72 -2.26 -15.61
N LEU A 50 -3.39 -1.43 -14.80
CA LEU A 50 -3.32 0.03 -14.92
C LEU A 50 -2.07 0.61 -14.25
N ILE A 51 -1.63 0.01 -13.15
CA ILE A 51 -0.47 0.47 -12.37
C ILE A 51 0.80 -0.26 -12.80
N ASN A 52 0.66 -1.48 -13.34
CA ASN A 52 1.73 -2.37 -13.76
C ASN A 52 2.89 -2.46 -12.73
N PRO A 53 2.61 -2.88 -11.49
CA PRO A 53 3.60 -2.86 -10.42
C PRO A 53 4.70 -3.92 -10.62
N ASN A 54 5.96 -3.56 -10.39
CA ASN A 54 7.08 -4.50 -10.39
C ASN A 54 7.04 -5.45 -9.18
N VAL A 55 6.55 -4.96 -8.04
CA VAL A 55 6.50 -5.68 -6.76
C VAL A 55 5.17 -5.36 -6.08
N CYS A 56 4.52 -6.38 -5.52
CA CYS A 56 3.30 -6.22 -4.74
C CYS A 56 3.48 -6.81 -3.34
N VAL A 57 3.26 -5.99 -2.30
CA VAL A 57 3.28 -6.43 -0.90
C VAL A 57 1.88 -6.28 -0.33
N LEU A 58 1.31 -7.38 0.18
CA LEU A 58 0.01 -7.37 0.87
C LEU A 58 0.26 -7.35 2.38
N LEU A 59 -0.24 -6.31 3.04
CA LEU A 59 -0.10 -6.13 4.49
C LEU A 59 -1.48 -6.26 5.16
N ASP A 60 -1.62 -7.20 6.08
CA ASP A 60 -2.85 -7.36 6.86
C ASP A 60 -2.94 -6.24 7.93
N VAL A 61 -4.16 -5.72 8.14
CA VAL A 61 -4.41 -4.67 9.14
C VAL A 61 -3.97 -5.15 10.52
N GLY A 62 -3.28 -4.28 11.25
CA GLY A 62 -2.69 -4.60 12.56
C GLY A 62 -1.26 -5.15 12.49
N THR A 63 -0.74 -5.45 11.30
CA THR A 63 0.67 -5.82 11.13
C THR A 63 1.56 -4.59 11.24
N LYS A 64 2.54 -4.62 12.16
CA LYS A 64 3.55 -3.57 12.31
C LYS A 64 4.90 -4.06 11.76
N PRO A 65 5.23 -3.79 10.49
CA PRO A 65 6.56 -4.09 9.95
C PRO A 65 7.64 -3.33 10.73
N THR A 66 8.80 -3.96 10.90
CA THR A 66 9.99 -3.27 11.42
C THR A 66 10.65 -2.45 10.32
N GLY A 67 11.56 -1.54 10.66
CA GLY A 67 12.08 -0.53 9.73
C GLY A 67 12.68 -1.08 8.43
N THR A 68 13.16 -2.32 8.43
CA THR A 68 13.76 -2.97 7.26
C THR A 68 12.97 -4.18 6.75
N SER A 69 11.90 -4.61 7.42
CA SER A 69 11.29 -5.94 7.14
C SER A 69 10.73 -6.06 5.73
N ILE A 70 10.15 -4.98 5.18
CA ILE A 70 9.60 -5.00 3.81
C ILE A 70 10.73 -5.12 2.77
N TYR A 71 11.84 -4.42 3.00
CA TYR A 71 13.00 -4.48 2.11
C TYR A 71 13.64 -5.86 2.11
N GLU A 72 13.86 -6.44 3.29
CA GLU A 72 14.43 -7.79 3.41
C GLU A 72 13.50 -8.84 2.80
N LEU A 73 12.17 -8.72 2.95
CA LEU A 73 11.19 -9.60 2.31
C LEU A 73 11.29 -9.56 0.78
N TRP A 74 11.48 -8.37 0.21
CA TRP A 74 11.59 -8.20 -1.24
C TRP A 74 12.93 -8.71 -1.79
N LYS A 75 14.02 -8.55 -1.02
CA LYS A 75 15.38 -8.90 -1.44
C LYS A 75 15.65 -10.40 -1.50
N CYS A 76 14.87 -11.23 -0.78
CA CYS A 76 15.06 -12.68 -0.67
C CYS A 76 15.31 -13.38 -2.01
#